data_AF-A0A1Z4GJ60-F1
#
_entry.id   AF-A0A1Z4GJ60-F1
#
_cell.length_a   1.000
_cell.length_b   1.000
_cell.length_c   1.000
_cell.angle_alpha   90.00
_cell.angle_beta   90.00
_cell.angle_gamma   90.00
#
_symmetry.space_group_name_H-M   'P 1'
#
loop_
_entity.id
_entity.type
_entity.pdbx_description
1 polymer ?
#
loop_
_entity_poly.entity_id
_entity_poly.type
_entity_poly.pdbx_seq_one_letter_code
_entity_poly.pdbx_strand_id
1 'polypeptide(L)' 'MELIQVSNLIVFVLIVGYVGLGWKFWTGFTRTNFTPSLLNRIALSVLWPALFIANQSYRRNFRKALKG' A
#
# COMPACT_ATOMS: atom_id res chain seq x y z
N MET A 1 -18.03 3.45 26.39
CA MET A 1 -18.23 2.14 25.74
C MET A 1 -18.34 2.29 24.22
N GLU A 2 -19.23 3.15 23.71
CA GLU A 2 -19.36 3.49 22.26
C GLU A 2 -18.05 3.95 21.56
N LEU A 3 -17.28 4.86 22.18
CA LEU A 3 -16.06 5.42 21.57
C LEU A 3 -14.93 4.40 21.33
N ILE A 4 -14.83 3.39 22.21
CA ILE A 4 -13.83 2.32 22.09
C ILE A 4 -14.15 1.42 20.90
N GLN A 5 -15.43 1.16 20.65
CA GLN A 5 -15.89 0.34 19.54
C GLN A 5 -15.62 1.00 18.18
N VAL A 6 -15.87 2.30 18.05
CA VAL A 6 -15.53 3.09 16.84
C VAL A 6 -14.01 3.09 16.61
N SER A 7 -13.22 3.24 17.67
CA SER A 7 -11.76 3.23 17.58
C SER A 7 -11.22 1.88 17.07
N ASN A 8 -11.77 0.77 17.57
CA ASN A 8 -11.40 -0.58 17.12
C ASN A 8 -11.74 -0.81 15.65
N LEU A 9 -12.88 -0.32 15.16
CA LEU A 9 -13.24 -0.44 13.75
C LEU A 9 -12.31 0.37 12.84
N ILE A 10 -11.96 1.59 13.24
CA ILE A 10 -11.02 2.44 12.48
C ILE A 10 -9.65 1.76 12.40
N VAL A 11 -9.12 1.28 13.52
CA VAL A 11 -7.85 0.55 13.57
C VAL A 11 -7.91 -0.70 12.69
N PHE A 12 -9.00 -1.45 12.76
CA PHE A 12 -9.20 -2.63 11.91
C PHE A 12 -9.18 -2.28 10.41
N VAL A 13 -9.93 -1.26 10.00
CA VAL A 13 -9.96 -0.81 8.60
C VAL A 13 -8.59 -0.32 8.14
N LEU A 14 -7.85 0.38 9.00
CA LEU A 14 -6.49 0.83 8.70
C LEU A 14 -5.54 -0.35 8.51
N ILE A 15 -5.59 -1.36 9.38
CA ILE A 15 -4.75 -2.57 9.26
C ILE A 15 -5.09 -3.34 7.98
N VAL A 16 -6.39 -3.59 7.73
CA VAL A 16 -6.84 -4.30 6.54
C VAL A 16 -6.49 -3.53 5.27
N GLY A 17 -6.66 -2.20 5.27
CA GLY A 17 -6.27 -1.33 4.16
C GLY A 17 -4.77 -1.32 3.93
N TYR A 18 -3.97 -1.21 5.00
CA TYR A 18 -2.51 -1.26 4.97
C TYR A 18 -1.99 -2.57 4.37
N VAL A 19 -2.40 -3.70 4.94
CA VAL A 19 -1.95 -5.01 4.50
C VAL A 19 -2.51 -5.35 3.12
N GLY A 20 -3.81 -5.10 2.89
CA GLY A 20 -4.49 -5.45 1.65
C GLY A 20 -3.96 -4.69 0.43
N LEU A 21 -3.81 -3.36 0.53
CA LEU A 21 -3.28 -2.56 -0.57
C LEU A 21 -1.77 -2.80 -0.78
N GLY A 22 -1.01 -2.96 0.30
CA GLY A 22 0.40 -3.34 0.24
C GLY A 22 0.61 -4.70 -0.44
N TRP A 23 -0.23 -5.70 -0.15
CA TRP A 23 -0.19 -7.01 -0.78
C TRP A 23 -0.56 -6.97 -2.27
N LYS A 24 -1.61 -6.23 -2.64
CA LYS A 24 -1.95 -6.02 -4.06
C LYS A 24 -0.82 -5.31 -4.81
N PHE A 25 -0.19 -4.30 -4.20
CA PHE A 25 0.96 -3.66 -4.80
C PHE A 25 2.15 -4.62 -4.95
N TRP A 26 2.45 -5.40 -3.91
CA TRP A 26 3.51 -6.41 -3.95
C TRP A 26 3.31 -7.40 -5.10
N THR A 27 2.11 -7.97 -5.23
CA THR A 27 1.79 -8.96 -6.27
C THR A 27 1.82 -8.35 -7.67
N GLY A 28 1.33 -7.11 -7.84
CA GLY A 28 1.35 -6.38 -9.10
C GLY A 28 2.65 -5.61 -9.40
N PHE A 29 3.70 -5.74 -8.58
CA PHE A 29 4.90 -4.91 -8.66
C PHE A 29 5.59 -4.95 -10.04
N THR A 30 5.52 -6.08 -10.73
CA THR A 30 6.09 -6.27 -12.07
C THR A 30 5.45 -5.39 -13.15
N ARG A 31 4.27 -4.80 -12.88
CA ARG A 31 3.57 -3.85 -13.77
C ARG A 31 3.97 -2.40 -13.53
N THR A 32 4.83 -2.14 -12.55
CA THR A 32 5.37 -0.81 -12.27
C THR A 32 6.56 -0.50 -13.18
N ASN A 33 6.95 0.77 -13.23
CA ASN A 33 8.15 1.20 -13.92
C ASN A 33 9.38 1.25 -12.98
N PHE A 34 9.31 0.63 -11.79
CA PHE A 34 10.44 0.59 -10.86
C PHE A 34 11.46 -0.47 -11.27
N THR A 35 12.73 -0.26 -10.90
CA THR A 35 13.76 -1.28 -11.11
C THR A 35 13.38 -2.58 -10.40
N PRO A 36 13.30 -3.73 -11.10
CA PRO A 36 12.90 -5.01 -10.53
C PRO A 36 13.97 -5.55 -9.57
N SER A 37 13.87 -5.19 -8.29
CA SER A 37 14.74 -5.73 -7.24
C SER A 37 13.91 -6.09 -6.01
N LEU A 38 14.37 -7.09 -5.26
CA LEU A 38 13.70 -7.52 -4.03
C LEU A 38 13.63 -6.37 -3.01
N LEU A 39 14.72 -5.62 -2.86
CA LEU A 39 14.78 -4.46 -1.96
C LEU A 39 13.74 -3.40 -2.35
N ASN A 40 13.64 -3.05 -3.65
CA ASN A 40 12.64 -2.09 -4.11
C ASN A 40 11.23 -2.61 -3.86
N ARG A 41 10.97 -3.88 -4.16
CA ARG A 41 9.65 -4.49 -3.94
C ARG A 41 9.25 -4.43 -2.47
N ILE A 42 10.15 -4.76 -1.54
CA ILE A 42 9.92 -4.68 -0.09
C ILE A 42 9.73 -3.23 0.36
N ALA A 43 10.71 -2.38 0.12
CA ALA A 43 10.68 -1.00 0.59
C ALA A 43 9.44 -0.25 0.08
N LEU A 44 9.16 -0.38 -1.23
CA LEU A 44 8.03 0.30 -1.86
C LEU A 44 6.67 -0.30 -1.44
N SER A 45 6.60 -1.58 -1.07
CA SER A 45 5.35 -2.17 -0.56
C SER A 45 5.09 -1.81 0.89
N VAL A 46 6.12 -1.75 1.75
CA VAL A 46 5.98 -1.39 3.17
C VAL A 46 5.71 0.11 3.33
N LEU A 47 6.47 0.94 2.63
CA LEU A 47 6.36 2.40 2.71
C LEU A 47 5.17 2.97 1.93
N TRP A 48 4.25 2.12 1.47
CA TRP A 48 3.22 2.52 0.51
C TRP A 48 2.35 3.70 0.97
N PRO A 49 1.89 3.82 2.24
CA PRO A 49 0.97 4.90 2.60
C PRO A 49 1.65 6.26 2.50
N ALA A 50 2.87 6.35 3.04
CA ALA A 50 3.67 7.56 3.00
C ALA A 50 4.00 7.95 1.55
N LEU A 51 4.45 6.99 0.75
CA LEU A 51 4.79 7.23 -0.65
C LEU A 51 3.57 7.56 -1.51
N PHE A 52 2.40 6.98 -1.21
CA PHE A 52 1.16 7.31 -1.89
C PHE A 52 0.73 8.75 -1.61
N ILE A 53 0.88 9.24 -0.38
CA ILE A 53 0.55 10.64 -0.05
C ILE A 53 1.60 11.59 -0.63
N ALA A 54 2.89 11.30 -0.44
CA ALA A 54 3.98 12.23 -0.71
C ALA A 54 4.47 12.25 -2.17
N ASN A 55 4.31 11.16 -2.93
CA ASN A 55 4.99 11.01 -4.23
C ASN A 55 4.02 10.69 -5.38
N GLN A 56 3.90 11.63 -6.34
CA GLN A 56 3.01 11.47 -7.49
C GLN A 56 3.43 10.34 -8.43
N SER A 57 4.73 10.14 -8.67
CA SER A 57 5.24 9.05 -9.51
C SER A 57 4.91 7.69 -8.88
N TYR A 58 5.09 7.59 -7.56
CA TYR A 58 4.70 6.42 -6.80
C TYR A 58 3.20 6.15 -6.94
N ARG A 59 2.32 7.14 -6.73
CA ARG A 59 0.86 6.96 -6.91
C ARG A 59 0.48 6.39 -8.26
N ARG A 60 1.12 6.87 -9.34
CA ARG A 60 0.86 6.38 -10.71
C ARG A 60 1.25 4.91 -10.84
N ASN A 61 2.42 4.52 -10.34
CA ASN A 61 2.89 3.14 -10.35
C ASN A 61 2.06 2.23 -9.43
N PHE A 62 1.65 2.74 -8.27
CA PHE A 62 0.78 2.04 -7.34
C PHE A 62 -0.53 1.64 -8.00
N ARG A 63 -1.18 2.58 -8.68
CA ARG A 63 -2.40 2.32 -9.45
C ARG A 63 -2.19 1.32 -10.60
N LYS A 64 -1.01 1.27 -11.22
CA LYS A 64 -0.69 0.24 -12.22
C LYS A 64 -0.62 -1.15 -11.59
N ALA A 65 0.06 -1.28 -10.45
CA ALA A 65 0.17 -2.54 -9.73
C ALA A 65 -1.21 -3.06 -9.27
N LEU A 66 -2.11 -2.19 -8.82
CA LEU A 66 -3.45 -2.56 -8.37
C LEU A 66 -4.40 -3.07 -9.46
N LYS A 67 -4.10 -2.82 -10.75
CA LYS A 67 -4.84 -3.41 -11.88
C LYS A 67 -4.55 -4.90 -12.06
N GLY A 68 -3.71 -5.46 -11.16
CA GLY A 68 -3.44 -6.87 -10.86
C GLY A 68 -4.58 -7.81 -11.18
#